data_AF-A0A973GXJ8-F1
#
_entry.id   AF-A0A973GXJ8-F1
#
_cell.length_a   1.000
_cell.length_b   1.000
_cell.length_c   1.000
_cell.angle_alpha   90.00
_cell.angle_beta   90.00
_cell.angle_gamma   90.00
#
_symmetry.space_group_name_H-M   'P 1'
#
loop_
_entity.id
_entity.type
_entity.pdbx_description
1 polymer ?
#
loop_
_entity_poly.entity_id
_entity_poly.type
_entity_poly.pdbx_seq_one_letter_code
_entity_poly.pdbx_strand_id
1 'polypeptide(L)'
;MIKDKSKKNKGLTLMELLVAIAIFFLIMIVVSKFVGDIFHYEDVFSGGLTTYDEARKVLQPVTSEIRSASPSSLGSYPIQSTEANKFIFFADINEDGLKEKVRYELSGDTL
;
A
#
# COMPACT_ATOMS: atom_id res chain seq x y z
N MET A 1 -40.09 46.42 -46.75
CA MET A 1 -39.54 46.64 -45.39
C MET A 1 -39.83 45.40 -44.56
N ILE A 2 -38.86 44.99 -43.75
CA ILE A 2 -38.56 43.61 -43.31
C ILE A 2 -39.69 43.00 -42.46
N LYS A 3 -40.13 41.79 -42.81
CA LYS A 3 -41.09 41.00 -42.02
C LYS A 3 -40.31 40.07 -41.10
N ASP A 4 -40.20 40.47 -39.85
CA ASP A 4 -39.64 39.68 -38.77
C ASP A 4 -40.52 38.43 -38.52
N LYS A 5 -39.91 37.25 -38.44
CA LYS A 5 -40.62 35.98 -38.14
C LYS A 5 -39.92 35.26 -36.99
N SER A 6 -40.35 35.66 -35.79
CA SER A 6 -40.60 34.87 -34.57
C SER A 6 -39.63 33.71 -34.26
N LYS A 7 -38.85 33.89 -33.18
CA LYS A 7 -38.05 32.84 -32.53
C LYS A 7 -38.96 31.71 -32.03
N LYS A 8 -38.77 30.50 -32.58
CA LYS A 8 -39.38 29.27 -32.03
C LYS A 8 -38.59 28.79 -30.82
N ASN A 9 -39.04 29.14 -29.62
CA ASN A 9 -38.61 28.43 -28.41
C ASN A 9 -39.27 27.04 -28.43
N LYS A 10 -38.51 26.00 -28.78
CA LYS A 10 -38.98 24.60 -28.66
C LYS A 10 -38.66 24.12 -27.26
N GLY A 11 -39.69 23.94 -26.43
CA GLY A 11 -39.56 23.25 -25.15
C GLY A 11 -39.39 21.74 -25.35
N LEU A 12 -38.94 21.06 -24.29
CA LEU A 12 -38.86 19.60 -24.24
C LEU A 12 -40.24 18.98 -24.46
N THR A 13 -40.32 17.98 -25.32
CA THR A 13 -41.55 17.21 -25.51
C THR A 13 -41.68 16.15 -24.42
N LEU A 14 -42.91 15.72 -24.08
CA LEU A 14 -43.14 14.67 -23.09
C LEU A 14 -42.42 13.36 -23.43
N MET A 15 -42.35 13.03 -24.72
CA MET A 15 -41.64 11.84 -25.19
C MET A 15 -40.13 11.96 -25.03
N GLU A 16 -39.56 13.14 -25.31
CA GLU A 16 -38.14 13.41 -25.11
C GLU A 16 -37.75 13.33 -23.63
N LEU A 17 -38.61 13.81 -22.73
CA LEU A 17 -38.41 13.69 -21.29
C LEU A 17 -38.39 12.22 -20.82
N LEU A 18 -39.33 11.40 -21.32
CA LEU A 18 -39.37 9.96 -20.99
C LEU A 18 -38.11 9.23 -21.47
N VAL A 19 -37.65 9.53 -22.69
CA VAL A 19 -36.43 8.94 -23.24
C VAL A 19 -35.20 9.41 -22.46
N ALA A 20 -35.12 10.68 -22.10
CA ALA A 20 -34.02 11.22 -21.29
C ALA A 20 -33.94 10.55 -19.92
N ILE A 21 -35.08 10.33 -19.25
CA ILE A 21 -35.15 9.63 -17.96
C ILE A 21 -34.70 8.18 -18.11
N ALA A 22 -35.13 7.48 -19.17
CA ALA A 22 -34.71 6.10 -19.42
C ALA A 22 -33.19 5.98 -19.63
N ILE A 23 -32.59 6.89 -20.41
CA ILE A 23 -31.14 6.95 -20.63
C ILE A 23 -30.40 7.27 -19.32
N PHE A 24 -30.93 8.21 -18.53
CA PHE A 24 -30.35 8.58 -17.25
C PHE A 24 -30.24 7.38 -16.30
N PHE A 25 -31.32 6.59 -16.16
CA PHE A 25 -31.29 5.39 -15.31
C PHE A 25 -30.30 4.33 -15.81
N LEU A 26 -30.18 4.15 -17.13
CA LEU A 26 -29.21 3.22 -17.72
C LEU A 26 -27.78 3.63 -17.35
N ILE A 27 -27.44 4.92 -17.49
CA ILE A 27 -26.13 5.45 -17.12
C ILE A 27 -25.88 5.26 -15.61
N MET A 28 -26.87 5.54 -14.76
CA MET A 28 -26.73 5.39 -13.30
C MET A 28 -26.39 3.96 -12.89
N ILE A 29 -26.98 2.94 -13.53
CA ILE A 29 -26.65 1.54 -13.24
C ILE A 29 -25.18 1.23 -13.55
N VAL A 30 -24.68 1.71 -14.69
CA VAL A 30 -23.28 1.50 -15.10
C VAL A 30 -22.32 2.20 -14.14
N VAL A 31 -22.63 3.46 -13.78
CA VAL A 31 -21.82 4.23 -12.82
C VAL A 31 -21.81 3.58 -11.45
N SER A 32 -22.96 3.12 -10.94
CA SER A 32 -23.02 2.44 -9.63
C SER A 32 -22.19 1.17 -9.61
N LYS A 33 -22.18 0.38 -10.69
CA LYS A 33 -21.30 -0.80 -10.79
C LYS A 33 -19.82 -0.39 -10.83
N PHE A 34 -19.48 0.60 -11.63
CA PHE A 34 -18.11 1.10 -11.73
C PHE A 34 -17.58 1.65 -10.40
N VAL A 35 -18.42 2.37 -9.65
CA VAL A 35 -18.08 2.85 -8.30
C VAL A 35 -17.92 1.68 -7.32
N GLY A 36 -18.81 0.69 -7.36
CA GLY A 36 -18.69 -0.53 -6.57
C GLY A 36 -17.40 -1.30 -6.85
N ASP A 37 -17.04 -1.43 -8.13
CA ASP A 37 -15.79 -2.07 -8.55
C ASP A 37 -14.58 -1.30 -8.02
N ILE A 38 -14.56 0.03 -8.13
CA ILE A 38 -13.47 0.87 -7.58
C ILE A 38 -13.28 0.62 -6.07
N PHE A 39 -14.36 0.60 -5.30
CA PHE A 39 -14.26 0.35 -3.86
C PHE A 39 -13.89 -1.11 -3.53
N HIS A 40 -14.24 -2.08 -4.37
CA HIS A 40 -13.82 -3.47 -4.20
C HIS A 40 -12.33 -3.69 -4.52
N TYR A 41 -11.73 -2.82 -5.34
CA TYR A 41 -10.30 -2.88 -5.66
C TYR A 41 -9.38 -2.30 -4.57
N GLU A 42 -9.91 -1.59 -3.56
CA GLU A 42 -9.10 -1.04 -2.46
C GLU A 42 -8.67 -2.14 -1.47
N ASP A 43 -9.55 -3.08 -1.13
CA ASP A 43 -9.29 -4.09 -0.07
C ASP A 43 -8.34 -5.22 -0.51
N VAL A 44 -8.27 -5.52 -1.80
CA VAL A 44 -7.44 -6.63 -2.31
C VAL A 44 -6.08 -6.16 -2.84
N PHE A 45 -5.98 -4.93 -3.36
CA PHE A 45 -4.73 -4.44 -3.95
C PHE A 45 -3.84 -3.69 -2.96
N SER A 46 -4.42 -3.03 -1.94
CA SER A 46 -3.63 -2.34 -0.91
C SER A 46 -3.08 -3.30 0.14
N GLY A 47 -3.83 -4.34 0.56
CA GLY A 47 -3.40 -5.26 1.62
C GLY A 47 -2.27 -6.21 1.21
N GLY A 48 -2.27 -6.70 -0.03
CA GLY A 48 -1.24 -7.66 -0.47
C GLY A 48 0.11 -7.00 -0.80
N LEU A 49 0.10 -5.85 -1.46
CA LEU A 49 1.33 -5.22 -1.97
C LEU A 49 2.08 -4.40 -0.91
N THR A 50 1.36 -3.82 0.06
CA THR A 50 1.96 -3.08 1.18
C THR A 50 2.70 -4.01 2.13
N THR A 51 2.11 -5.17 2.49
CA THR A 51 2.74 -6.11 3.43
C THR A 51 4.07 -6.67 2.91
N TYR A 52 4.20 -6.96 1.61
CA TYR A 52 5.47 -7.43 1.04
C TYR A 52 6.54 -6.33 0.98
N ASP A 53 6.17 -5.10 0.62
CA ASP A 53 7.12 -3.98 0.55
C ASP A 53 7.56 -3.53 1.95
N GLU A 54 6.65 -3.53 2.92
CA GLU A 54 6.94 -3.27 4.34
C GLU A 54 7.86 -4.34 4.93
N ALA A 55 7.56 -5.63 4.73
CA ALA A 55 8.43 -6.70 5.17
C ALA A 55 9.83 -6.60 4.56
N ARG A 56 9.93 -6.24 3.26
CA ARG A 56 11.22 -6.04 2.60
C ARG A 56 12.00 -4.87 3.19
N LYS A 57 11.33 -3.75 3.51
CA LYS A 57 11.95 -2.58 4.15
C LYS A 57 12.49 -2.89 5.54
N VAL A 58 11.81 -3.75 6.31
CA VAL A 58 12.27 -4.16 7.65
C VAL A 58 13.39 -5.19 7.55
N LEU A 59 13.31 -6.17 6.64
CA LEU A 59 14.32 -7.23 6.51
C LEU A 59 15.64 -6.74 5.88
N GLN A 60 15.60 -5.75 5.00
CA GLN A 60 16.80 -5.25 4.33
C GLN A 60 17.88 -4.75 5.31
N PRO A 61 17.61 -3.86 6.29
CA PRO A 61 18.60 -3.45 7.28
C PRO A 61 19.04 -4.62 8.17
N VAL A 62 18.11 -5.47 8.61
CA VAL A 62 18.43 -6.67 9.42
C VAL A 62 19.47 -7.55 8.72
N THR A 63 19.27 -7.86 7.43
CA THR A 63 20.25 -8.67 6.66
C THR A 63 21.58 -7.95 6.42
N SER A 64 21.59 -6.61 6.41
CA SER A 64 22.81 -5.82 6.28
C SER A 64 23.62 -5.89 7.56
N GLU A 65 22.97 -5.73 8.72
CA GLU A 65 23.62 -5.83 10.04
C GLU A 65 24.13 -7.24 10.33
N ILE A 66 23.36 -8.28 9.98
CA ILE A 66 23.82 -9.67 10.14
C ILE A 66 25.05 -9.95 9.27
N ARG A 67 25.15 -9.33 8.08
CA ARG A 67 26.32 -9.45 7.21
C ARG A 67 27.55 -8.71 7.72
N SER A 68 27.39 -7.67 8.55
CA SER A 68 28.50 -7.00 9.24
C SER A 68 28.88 -7.65 10.58
N ALA A 69 28.27 -8.80 10.91
CA ALA A 69 28.59 -9.52 12.13
C ALA A 69 30.07 -9.91 12.18
N SER A 70 30.71 -9.56 13.29
CA SER A 70 32.15 -9.75 13.50
C SER A 70 32.45 -10.10 14.95
N PRO A 71 33.62 -10.69 15.24
CA PRO A 71 33.96 -11.10 16.60
C PRO A 71 33.89 -9.92 17.56
N SER A 72 33.36 -10.13 18.76
CA SER A 72 33.23 -9.08 19.77
C SER A 72 34.60 -8.49 20.11
N SER A 73 34.64 -7.20 20.49
CA SER A 73 35.82 -6.54 21.04
C SER A 73 36.39 -7.24 22.28
N LEU A 74 35.60 -8.09 22.94
CA LEU A 74 35.99 -8.91 24.08
C LEU A 74 36.48 -10.32 23.69
N GLY A 75 36.66 -10.61 22.39
CA GLY A 75 37.16 -11.89 21.89
C GLY A 75 36.11 -13.00 21.78
N SER A 76 34.82 -12.66 21.85
CA SER A 76 33.73 -13.63 21.64
C SER A 76 33.45 -13.88 20.16
N TYR A 77 32.86 -15.04 19.85
CA TYR A 77 32.39 -15.36 18.50
C TYR A 77 31.36 -14.33 17.99
N PRO A 78 31.24 -14.13 16.66
CA PRO A 78 30.30 -13.17 16.07
C PRO A 78 28.83 -13.44 16.43
N ILE A 79 28.44 -14.70 16.60
CA ILE A 79 27.08 -15.09 16.96
C ILE A 79 27.10 -15.59 18.40
N GLN A 80 26.30 -14.96 19.26
CA GLN A 80 26.19 -15.33 20.68
C GLN A 80 25.11 -16.38 20.91
N SER A 81 23.95 -16.24 20.28
CA SER A 81 22.81 -17.14 20.49
C SER A 81 21.86 -17.12 19.30
N THR A 82 21.35 -18.30 18.97
CA THR A 82 20.33 -18.54 17.94
C THR A 82 19.22 -19.39 18.54
N GLU A 83 18.08 -18.80 18.81
CA GLU A 83 16.86 -19.47 19.27
C GLU A 83 15.74 -19.27 18.24
N ALA A 84 14.64 -20.01 18.38
CA ALA A 84 13.55 -20.01 17.40
C ALA A 84 12.94 -18.61 17.17
N ASN A 85 12.90 -17.77 18.19
CA ASN A 85 12.35 -16.41 18.15
C ASN A 85 13.37 -15.33 18.55
N LYS A 86 14.64 -15.67 18.74
CA LYS A 86 15.65 -14.73 19.23
C LYS A 86 16.99 -14.95 18.56
N PHE A 87 17.57 -13.88 18.03
CA PHE A 87 18.88 -13.91 17.38
C PHE A 87 19.78 -12.84 17.98
N ILE A 88 20.95 -13.24 18.48
CA ILE A 88 21.90 -12.35 19.14
C ILE A 88 23.27 -12.49 18.48
N PHE A 89 23.79 -11.37 17.97
CA PHE A 89 25.10 -11.29 17.32
C PHE A 89 25.83 -10.01 17.72
N PHE A 90 27.12 -9.97 17.38
CA PHE A 90 27.96 -8.80 17.53
C PHE A 90 28.27 -8.21 16.16
N ALA A 91 28.10 -6.90 16.02
CA ALA A 91 28.42 -6.17 14.80
C ALA A 91 28.85 -4.76 15.15
N ASP A 92 29.51 -4.12 14.21
CA ASP A 92 29.83 -2.69 14.24
C ASP A 92 28.69 -1.98 13.49
N ILE A 93 27.69 -1.46 14.21
CA ILE A 93 26.52 -0.85 13.55
C ILE A 93 26.80 0.61 13.19
N ASN A 94 27.67 1.27 13.94
CA ASN A 94 27.96 2.71 13.85
C ASN A 94 29.30 3.02 13.16
N GLU A 95 30.04 1.99 12.72
CA GLU A 95 31.35 2.08 12.07
C GLU A 95 32.42 2.77 12.96
N ASP A 96 32.31 2.67 14.28
CA ASP A 96 33.28 3.27 15.22
C ASP A 96 34.45 2.34 15.60
N GLY A 97 34.43 1.10 15.10
CA GLY A 97 35.45 0.09 15.34
C GLY A 97 35.18 -0.79 16.57
N LEU A 98 34.25 -0.41 17.44
CA LEU A 98 33.74 -1.24 18.53
C LEU A 98 32.69 -2.20 18.00
N LYS A 99 32.29 -3.17 18.84
CA LYS A 99 31.34 -4.21 18.46
C LYS A 99 30.21 -4.23 19.46
N GLU A 100 29.05 -3.76 19.03
CA GLU A 100 27.83 -3.76 19.81
C GLU A 100 27.16 -5.13 19.79
N LYS A 101 26.39 -5.41 20.84
CA LYS A 101 25.51 -6.58 20.92
C LYS A 101 24.15 -6.23 20.37
N VAL A 102 23.76 -6.88 19.28
CA VAL A 102 22.46 -6.73 18.64
C VAL A 102 21.56 -7.90 19.03
N ARG A 103 20.29 -7.61 19.35
CA ARG A 103 19.27 -8.61 19.65
C ARG A 103 18.03 -8.34 18.84
N TYR A 104 17.67 -9.30 18.00
CA TYR A 104 16.36 -9.38 17.36
C TYR A 104 15.51 -10.41 18.10
N GLU A 105 14.25 -10.09 18.36
CA GLU A 105 13.30 -10.95 19.05
C GLU A 105 11.92 -10.83 18.41
N LEU A 106 11.35 -11.96 17.99
CA LEU A 106 9.99 -12.01 17.48
C LEU A 106 9.02 -12.13 18.66
N SER A 107 8.17 -11.12 18.83
CA SER A 107 7.10 -11.10 19.84
C SER A 107 5.73 -11.10 19.14
N GLY A 108 5.13 -12.28 19.01
CA GLY A 108 3.90 -12.47 18.23
C GLY A 108 4.17 -12.29 16.74
N ASP A 109 3.53 -11.28 16.13
CA ASP A 109 3.71 -10.90 14.71
C ASP A 109 4.63 -9.67 14.53
N THR A 110 5.28 -9.20 15.61
CA THR A 110 6.14 -8.00 15.59
C THR A 110 7.61 -8.38 15.78
N LEU A 111 8.48 -7.84 14.91
CA LEU A 111 9.94 -7.95 14.94
C LEU A 111 10.60 -6.81 15.73
#